data_AF-A0A7C5XPX2-F1
#
_entry.id   AF-A0A7C5XPX2-F1
#
_cell.length_a   1.000
_cell.length_b   1.000
_cell.length_c   1.000
_cell.angle_alpha   90.00
_cell.angle_beta   90.00
_cell.angle_gamma   90.00
#
_symmetry.space_group_name_H-M   'P 1'
#
loop_
_entity.id
_entity.type
_entity.pdbx_description
1 polymer ?
#
loop_
_entity_poly.entity_id
_entity_poly.type
_entity_poly.pdbx_seq_one_letter_code
_entity_poly.pdbx_strand_id
1 'polypeptide(L)'
;MSPSHPTAALPPPMPPARDRLALTLTLAAALHAIVILGVGFSPFETEREPPLPTLDVTLVQRPSERAPEDADYLAAASQEGAGNVRERVRPEAPPRQVPLETPGPRAPRAELAHERA
;
A
#
# COMPACT_ATOMS: atom_id res chain seq x y z
N MET A 1 9.36 54.91 -65.68
CA MET A 1 8.38 53.95 -65.14
C MET A 1 9.11 53.11 -64.11
N SER A 2 9.00 53.46 -62.82
CA SER A 2 9.72 52.75 -61.75
C SER A 2 8.84 51.62 -61.21
N PRO A 3 9.39 50.42 -60.95
CA PRO A 3 8.61 49.31 -60.44
C PRO A 3 8.29 49.50 -58.95
N SER A 4 7.06 49.21 -58.57
CA SER A 4 6.60 49.09 -57.18
C SER A 4 6.96 47.71 -56.64
N HIS A 5 7.75 47.65 -55.56
CA HIS A 5 8.01 46.40 -54.86
C HIS A 5 6.81 46.04 -53.96
N PRO A 6 6.42 44.76 -53.88
CA PRO A 6 5.47 44.30 -52.88
C PRO A 6 6.11 44.39 -51.49
N THR A 7 5.46 45.12 -50.57
CA THR A 7 5.76 45.08 -49.14
C THR A 7 5.53 43.65 -48.64
N ALA A 8 6.62 42.90 -48.43
CA ALA A 8 6.55 41.60 -47.78
C ALA A 8 6.09 41.81 -46.32
N ALA A 9 4.96 41.20 -45.96
CA ALA A 9 4.46 41.20 -44.59
C ALA A 9 5.44 40.41 -43.69
N LEU A 10 5.92 41.04 -42.62
CA LEU A 10 6.84 40.40 -41.67
C LEU A 10 6.09 39.27 -40.94
N PRO A 11 6.68 38.07 -40.76
CA PRO A 11 6.06 37.01 -39.97
C PRO A 11 5.78 37.48 -38.54
N PRO A 12 4.70 36.99 -37.91
CA PRO A 12 4.34 37.39 -36.56
C PRO A 12 5.48 37.05 -35.59
N PRO A 13 5.76 37.91 -34.60
CA PRO A 13 6.81 37.66 -33.63
C PRO A 13 6.49 36.40 -32.84
N MET A 14 7.52 35.59 -32.59
CA MET A 14 7.38 34.39 -31.78
C MET A 14 7.04 34.77 -30.32
N PRO A 15 6.12 34.07 -29.65
CA PRO A 15 5.74 34.39 -28.26
C PRO A 15 6.96 34.39 -27.35
N PRO A 16 7.03 35.25 -26.33
CA PRO A 16 8.18 35.30 -25.43
C PRO A 16 8.37 33.97 -24.69
N ALA A 17 9.60 33.68 -24.24
CA ALA A 17 9.94 32.40 -23.62
C ALA A 17 9.05 32.09 -22.40
N ARG A 18 8.65 33.12 -21.64
CA ARG A 18 7.74 33.00 -20.50
C ARG A 18 6.36 32.47 -20.88
N ASP A 19 5.80 32.94 -22.00
CA ASP A 19 4.45 32.55 -22.44
C ASP A 19 4.44 31.10 -22.93
N ARG A 20 5.51 30.69 -23.64
CA ARG A 20 5.68 29.29 -24.05
C ARG A 20 5.85 28.38 -22.84
N LEU A 21 6.65 28.79 -21.85
CA LEU A 21 6.83 28.04 -20.61
C LEU A 21 5.50 27.89 -19.86
N ALA A 22 4.75 28.98 -19.67
CA ALA A 22 3.46 28.96 -18.99
C ALA A 22 2.43 28.07 -19.71
N LEU A 23 2.38 28.12 -21.04
CA LEU A 23 1.52 27.25 -21.84
C LEU A 23 1.90 25.77 -21.66
N THR A 24 3.19 25.44 -21.78
CA THR A 24 3.66 24.05 -21.65
C THR A 24 3.45 23.48 -20.25
N LEU A 25 3.65 24.28 -19.21
CA LEU A 25 3.40 23.86 -17.82
C LEU A 25 1.92 23.65 -17.55
N THR A 26 1.06 24.55 -18.05
CA THR A 26 -0.40 24.38 -17.94
C THR A 26 -0.87 23.13 -18.67
N LEU A 27 -0.38 22.90 -19.89
CA LEU A 27 -0.72 21.70 -20.67
C LEU A 27 -0.22 20.42 -19.98
N ALA A 28 1.01 20.43 -19.46
CA ALA A 28 1.55 19.31 -18.71
C ALA A 28 0.71 19.04 -17.46
N ALA A 29 0.40 20.05 -16.65
CA ALA A 29 -0.43 19.90 -15.46
C ALA A 29 -1.84 19.37 -15.80
N ALA A 30 -2.46 19.87 -16.87
CA ALA A 30 -3.74 19.39 -17.35
C ALA A 30 -3.68 17.91 -17.77
N LEU A 31 -2.64 17.50 -18.50
CA LEU A 31 -2.44 16.11 -18.88
C LEU A 31 -2.28 15.20 -17.64
N HIS A 32 -1.47 15.62 -16.66
CA HIS A 32 -1.32 14.89 -15.41
C HIS A 32 -2.64 14.78 -14.65
N ALA A 33 -3.41 15.87 -14.57
CA ALA A 33 -4.72 15.85 -13.94
C ALA A 33 -5.66 14.86 -14.62
N ILE A 34 -5.74 14.85 -15.95
CA ILE A 34 -6.55 13.88 -16.71
C ILE A 34 -6.13 12.45 -16.37
N VAL A 35 -4.83 12.14 -16.31
CA VAL A 35 -4.35 10.80 -15.95
C VAL A 35 -4.71 10.45 -14.52
N ILE A 36 -4.41 11.31 -13.55
CA ILE A 36 -4.63 11.06 -12.12
C ILE A 36 -6.12 10.87 -11.81
N LEU A 37 -6.99 11.70 -12.40
CA LEU A 37 -8.44 11.65 -12.18
C LEU A 37 -9.14 10.59 -13.05
N GLY A 38 -8.59 10.29 -14.24
CA GLY A 38 -9.19 9.39 -15.22
C GLY A 38 -8.85 7.92 -14.99
N VAL A 39 -7.75 7.61 -14.29
CA VAL A 39 -7.44 6.23 -13.91
C VAL A 39 -8.21 5.84 -12.65
N GLY A 40 -9.15 4.91 -12.81
CA GLY A 40 -9.87 4.28 -11.70
C GLY A 40 -9.30 2.90 -11.40
N PHE A 41 -9.21 2.55 -10.12
CA PHE A 41 -8.95 1.18 -9.69
C PHE A 41 -10.29 0.52 -9.37
N SER A 42 -10.66 -0.51 -10.11
CA SER A 42 -11.71 -1.43 -9.65
C SER A 42 -11.08 -2.35 -8.61
N PRO A 43 -11.74 -2.61 -7.47
CA PRO A 43 -11.38 -3.78 -6.69
C PRO A 43 -11.46 -4.98 -7.63
N PHE A 44 -10.52 -5.92 -7.52
CA PHE A 44 -10.75 -7.24 -8.08
C PHE A 44 -12.11 -7.70 -7.54
N GLU A 45 -13.03 -8.12 -8.41
CA GLU A 45 -14.15 -8.91 -7.93
C GLU A 45 -13.53 -10.09 -7.20
N THR A 46 -13.48 -9.99 -5.88
CA THR A 46 -13.40 -11.14 -5.01
C THR A 46 -14.69 -11.87 -5.29
N GLU A 47 -14.68 -12.73 -6.32
CA GLU A 47 -15.45 -13.96 -6.28
C GLU A 47 -15.29 -14.44 -4.85
N ARG A 48 -16.37 -14.35 -4.07
CA ARG A 48 -16.36 -14.50 -2.61
C ARG A 48 -15.51 -15.71 -2.28
N GLU A 49 -14.24 -15.47 -1.97
CA GLU A 49 -13.32 -16.56 -1.73
C GLU A 49 -13.90 -17.22 -0.48
N PRO A 50 -14.17 -18.53 -0.53
CA PRO A 50 -14.79 -19.20 0.60
C PRO A 50 -13.97 -18.84 1.85
N PRO A 51 -14.64 -18.47 2.96
CA PRO A 51 -13.95 -17.97 4.13
C PRO A 51 -12.81 -18.91 4.50
N LEU A 52 -11.59 -18.38 4.48
CA LEU A 52 -10.39 -19.15 4.78
C LEU A 52 -10.57 -19.81 6.16
N PRO A 53 -10.19 -21.09 6.31
CA PRO A 53 -10.28 -21.77 7.59
C PRO A 53 -9.55 -20.97 8.67
N THR A 54 -10.24 -20.67 9.76
CA THR A 54 -9.64 -19.98 10.91
C THR A 54 -8.62 -20.90 11.58
N LEU A 55 -7.37 -20.45 11.63
CA LEU A 55 -6.31 -21.14 12.36
C LEU A 55 -6.48 -20.87 13.86
N ASP A 56 -6.80 -21.90 14.63
CA ASP A 56 -6.70 -21.85 16.09
C ASP A 56 -5.23 -21.90 16.50
N VAL A 57 -4.67 -20.74 16.87
CA VAL A 57 -3.29 -20.63 17.37
C VAL A 57 -3.30 -20.81 18.88
N THR A 58 -2.82 -21.96 19.36
CA THR A 58 -2.51 -22.14 20.78
C THR A 58 -1.05 -21.73 21.02
N LEU A 59 -0.83 -20.56 21.62
CA LEU A 59 0.52 -20.10 21.96
C LEU A 59 1.00 -20.78 23.25
N VAL A 60 1.83 -21.81 23.11
CA VAL A 60 2.53 -22.42 24.24
C VAL A 60 3.90 -21.79 24.38
N GLN A 61 4.04 -20.91 25.37
CA GLN A 61 5.32 -20.33 25.76
C GLN A 61 6.14 -21.41 26.48
N ARG A 62 7.01 -22.14 25.76
CA ARG A 62 7.99 -23.03 26.39
C ARG A 62 9.29 -22.26 26.63
N PRO A 63 9.67 -21.96 27.88
CA PRO A 63 10.98 -21.40 28.16
C PRO A 63 12.08 -22.42 27.81
N SER A 64 13.15 -21.98 27.15
CA SER A 64 14.33 -22.83 26.94
C SER A 64 15.09 -23.00 28.26
N GLU A 65 15.46 -24.24 28.59
CA GLU A 65 16.25 -24.57 29.79
C GLU A 65 17.72 -24.11 29.69
N ARG A 66 18.24 -23.94 28.47
CA ARG A 66 19.61 -23.47 28.21
C ARG A 66 19.60 -22.13 27.49
N ALA A 67 20.50 -21.25 27.91
CA ALA A 67 20.81 -20.03 27.18
C ALA A 67 21.65 -20.37 25.93
N PRO A 68 21.45 -19.68 24.80
CA PRO A 68 22.33 -19.77 23.65
C PRO A 68 23.75 -19.31 24.00
N GLU A 69 24.76 -19.93 23.38
CA GLU A 69 26.16 -19.50 23.54
C GLU A 69 26.36 -18.09 22.94
N ASP A 70 25.76 -17.84 21.77
CA ASP A 70 25.73 -16.55 21.09
C ASP A 70 24.29 -16.08 20.86
N ALA A 71 23.97 -14.86 21.27
CA ALA A 71 22.66 -14.26 21.09
C ALA A 71 22.74 -13.00 20.22
N ASP A 72 22.08 -13.02 19.07
CA ASP A 72 22.13 -11.93 18.09
C ASP A 72 21.06 -10.85 18.32
N TYR A 73 20.01 -11.19 19.07
CA TYR A 73 18.85 -10.33 19.32
C TYR A 73 18.34 -10.47 20.76
N LEU A 74 17.80 -9.38 21.30
CA LEU A 74 17.06 -9.42 22.56
C LEU A 74 15.65 -9.95 22.30
N ALA A 75 15.28 -11.03 22.99
CA ALA A 75 13.98 -11.68 22.86
C ALA A 75 13.35 -11.90 24.24
N ALA A 76 12.02 -12.08 24.27
CA ALA A 76 11.29 -12.33 25.51
C ALA A 76 11.63 -13.69 26.16
N ALA A 77 12.17 -14.63 25.38
CA ALA A 77 12.63 -15.93 25.84
C ALA A 77 13.86 -16.38 25.04
N SER A 78 14.73 -17.17 25.68
CA SER A 78 15.85 -17.85 25.03
C SER A 78 15.34 -18.78 23.92
N GLN A 79 15.82 -18.57 22.70
CA GLN A 79 15.45 -19.33 21.50
C GLN A 79 16.71 -19.67 20.72
N GLU A 80 16.82 -20.92 20.26
CA GLU A 80 17.84 -21.31 19.30
C GLU A 80 17.28 -21.07 17.89
N GLY A 81 17.94 -20.21 17.13
CA GLY A 81 17.47 -19.83 15.80
C GLY A 81 17.61 -20.99 14.81
N ALA A 82 16.52 -21.66 14.47
CA ALA A 82 16.50 -22.71 13.42
C ALA A 82 16.51 -22.14 11.98
N GLY A 83 16.91 -20.87 11.82
CA GLY A 83 16.89 -20.17 10.55
C GLY A 83 17.90 -20.74 9.54
N ASN A 84 17.64 -20.53 8.26
CA ASN A 84 18.49 -20.98 7.16
C ASN A 84 19.39 -19.86 6.57
N VAL A 85 19.40 -18.68 7.19
CA VAL A 85 20.17 -17.51 6.75
C VAL A 85 21.37 -17.32 7.68
N ARG A 86 22.56 -17.16 7.10
CA ARG A 86 23.81 -16.93 7.87
C ARG A 86 24.04 -15.46 8.22
N GLU A 87 23.40 -14.55 7.48
CA GLU A 87 23.52 -13.12 7.68
C GLU A 87 22.53 -12.63 8.75
N ARG A 88 22.96 -11.62 9.53
CA ARG A 88 22.12 -10.98 10.54
C ARG A 88 21.08 -10.09 9.87
N VAL A 89 19.83 -10.56 9.81
CA VAL A 89 18.69 -9.80 9.28
C VAL A 89 17.94 -9.14 10.44
N ARG A 90 17.69 -7.83 10.35
CA ARG A 90 16.89 -7.12 11.37
C ARG A 90 15.46 -7.71 11.40
N PRO A 91 14.91 -8.08 12.57
CA PRO A 91 13.51 -8.42 12.68
C PRO A 91 12.65 -7.21 12.29
N GLU A 92 11.79 -7.38 11.28
CA GLU A 92 10.81 -6.38 10.89
C GLU A 92 9.46 -6.72 11.52
N ALA A 93 8.74 -5.71 12.03
CA ALA A 93 7.36 -5.91 12.43
C ALA A 93 6.53 -6.27 11.19
N PRO A 94 5.56 -7.20 11.30
CA PRO A 94 4.66 -7.46 10.19
C PRO A 94 4.00 -6.14 9.74
N PRO A 95 3.76 -5.97 8.43
CA PRO A 95 3.11 -4.76 7.92
C PRO A 95 1.82 -4.55 8.70
N ARG A 96 1.58 -3.31 9.13
CA ARG A 96 0.38 -2.92 9.90
C ARG A 96 -0.85 -3.44 9.17
N GLN A 97 -1.46 -4.48 9.71
CA GLN A 97 -2.71 -5.00 9.19
C GLN A 97 -3.77 -3.91 9.43
N VAL A 98 -4.44 -3.51 8.36
CA VAL A 98 -5.63 -2.65 8.45
C VAL A 98 -6.63 -3.38 9.34
N PRO A 99 -7.25 -2.73 10.34
CA PRO A 99 -8.22 -3.40 11.19
C PRO A 99 -9.28 -4.08 10.34
N LEU A 100 -9.33 -5.41 10.39
CA LEU A 100 -10.51 -6.14 9.94
C LEU A 100 -11.66 -5.57 10.75
N GLU A 101 -12.72 -5.12 10.07
CA GLU A 101 -13.94 -4.66 10.71
C GLU A 101 -14.35 -5.72 11.75
N THR A 102 -14.20 -5.37 13.03
CA THR A 102 -14.63 -6.23 14.13
C THR A 102 -16.10 -6.54 13.90
N PRO A 103 -16.52 -7.80 13.71
CA PRO A 103 -17.93 -8.13 13.74
C PRO A 103 -18.45 -7.62 15.08
N GLY A 104 -19.46 -6.74 15.03
CA GLY A 104 -20.01 -6.08 16.21
C GLY A 104 -20.33 -7.07 17.33
N PRO A 105 -20.43 -6.60 18.59
CA PRO A 105 -20.57 -7.45 19.76
C PRO A 105 -21.60 -8.55 19.52
N ARG A 106 -21.16 -9.82 19.53
CA ARG A 106 -22.09 -10.95 19.52
C ARG A 106 -22.96 -10.80 20.76
N ALA A 107 -24.25 -10.59 20.55
CA ALA A 107 -25.23 -10.57 21.63
C ALA A 107 -25.04 -11.83 22.48
N PRO A 108 -25.07 -11.71 23.82
CA PRO A 108 -24.90 -12.86 24.69
C PRO A 108 -25.93 -13.92 24.29
N ARG A 109 -25.44 -15.13 24.03
CA ARG A 109 -26.25 -16.32 23.76
C ARG A 109 -27.15 -16.50 24.97
N ALA A 110 -28.39 -16.04 24.87
CA ALA A 110 -29.41 -16.31 25.85
C ALA A 110 -29.50 -17.83 25.99
N GLU A 111 -29.10 -18.26 27.17
CA GLU A 111 -29.42 -19.52 27.78
C GLU A 111 -30.92 -19.83 27.56
N LEU A 112 -31.19 -20.71 26.60
CA LEU A 112 -32.33 -21.61 26.62
C LEU A 112 -31.68 -22.99 26.74
N ALA A 113 -31.41 -23.51 27.95
CA ALA A 113 -32.44 -24.00 28.84
C ALA A 113 -33.56 -24.71 28.05
N HIS A 114 -33.16 -25.69 27.24
CA HIS A 114 -33.99 -26.85 26.92
C HIS A 114 -33.30 -28.02 27.63
N GLU A 115 -33.43 -28.04 28.95
CA GLU A 115 -34.46 -28.82 29.63
C GLU A 115 -34.17 -30.31 29.43
N ARG A 116 -33.64 -30.89 30.51
CA ARG A 116 -33.52 -32.32 30.69
C ARG A 116 -34.93 -32.91 30.66
N ALA A 117 -35.14 -33.92 29.82
CA ALA A 117 -36.03 -35.04 30.07
C ALA A 117 -35.51 -36.26 29.29
#